data_AF-A0A0N0UYB5-F1
#
_entry.id   AF-A0A0N0UYB5-F1
#
_cell.length_a   1.000
_cell.length_b   1.000
_cell.length_c   1.000
_cell.angle_alpha   90.00
_cell.angle_beta   90.00
_cell.angle_gamma   90.00
#
_symmetry.space_group_name_H-M   'P 1'
#
loop_
_entity.id
_entity.type
_entity.pdbx_description
1 polymer ?
#
loop_
_entity_poly.entity_id
_entity_poly.type
_entity_poly.pdbx_seq_one_letter_code
_entity_poly.pdbx_strand_id
1 'polypeptide(L)'
;MDAIKKILGVVWLVLAPTLVLMMIRQFVTEIPELEKAIADGKKPASEMQSTYIFWIITITIFVPIATGLGLFGYYALKNEYKQIATSSAEL
;
A
#
# COMPACT_ATOMS: atom_id res chain seq x y z
N MET A 1 15.95 17.74 -13.56
CA MET A 1 14.89 17.39 -12.59
C MET A 1 14.19 16.05 -12.92
N ASP A 2 14.55 15.39 -14.02
CA ASP A 2 13.90 14.13 -14.46
C ASP A 2 14.42 12.87 -13.77
N ALA A 3 15.69 12.86 -13.34
CA ALA A 3 16.30 11.70 -12.70
C ALA A 3 15.68 11.39 -11.32
N ILE A 4 15.41 12.43 -10.52
CA ILE A 4 14.78 12.30 -9.20
C ILE A 4 13.36 11.73 -9.33
N LYS A 5 12.57 12.25 -10.28
CA LYS A 5 11.21 11.77 -10.54
C LYS A 5 11.20 10.31 -11.02
N LYS A 6 12.17 9.91 -11.85
CA LYS A 6 12.35 8.51 -12.27
C LYS A 6 12.74 7.60 -11.12
N ILE A 7 13.73 7.99 -10.31
CA ILE A 7 14.18 7.20 -9.17
C ILE A 7 13.04 7.02 -8.16
N LEU A 8 12.33 8.11 -7.84
CA LEU A 8 11.14 8.05 -6.98
C LEU A 8 10.07 7.14 -7.58
N GLY A 9 9.79 7.24 -8.89
CA GLY A 9 8.83 6.37 -9.56
C GLY A 9 9.19 4.88 -9.47
N VAL A 10 10.45 4.53 -9.69
CA VAL A 10 10.95 3.15 -9.55
C VAL A 10 10.84 2.66 -8.10
N VAL A 11 11.24 3.50 -7.15
CA VAL A 11 11.11 3.19 -5.71
C VAL A 11 9.65 2.92 -5.38
N TRP A 12 8.72 3.81 -5.75
CA TRP A 12 7.29 3.64 -5.46
C TRP A 12 6.67 2.45 -6.17
N LEU A 13 7.11 2.10 -7.38
CA LEU A 13 6.62 0.95 -8.12
C LEU A 13 6.96 -0.38 -7.43
N VAL A 14 8.14 -0.49 -6.80
CA VAL A 14 8.54 -1.71 -6.09
C VAL A 14 7.99 -1.71 -4.66
N LEU A 15 8.02 -0.56 -4.01
CA LEU A 15 7.68 -0.41 -2.61
C LEU A 15 6.17 -0.56 -2.37
N ALA A 16 5.32 -0.04 -3.27
CA ALA A 16 3.86 -0.19 -3.17
C ALA A 16 3.37 -1.66 -3.17
N PRO A 17 3.70 -2.51 -4.17
CA PRO A 17 3.30 -3.92 -4.14
C PRO A 17 3.98 -4.69 -2.99
N THR A 18 5.22 -4.34 -2.62
CA THR A 18 5.90 -4.96 -1.48
C THR A 18 5.13 -4.71 -0.18
N LEU A 19 4.72 -3.46 0.07
CA LEU A 19 3.93 -3.10 1.26
C LEU A 19 2.58 -3.83 1.27
N VAL A 20 1.86 -3.86 0.14
CA VAL A 20 0.57 -4.57 0.05
C VAL A 20 0.74 -6.06 0.33
N LEU A 21 1.78 -6.69 -0.21
CA LEU A 21 2.07 -8.11 0.05
C LEU A 21 2.40 -8.39 1.51
N MET A 22 3.22 -7.54 2.14
CA MET A 22 3.53 -7.67 3.58
C MET A 22 2.28 -7.50 4.43
N MET A 23 1.44 -6.54 4.08
CA MET A 23 0.20 -6.23 4.79
C MET A 23 -0.81 -7.37 4.70
N ILE A 24 -1.00 -7.98 3.52
CA ILE A 24 -1.85 -9.16 3.35
C ILE A 24 -1.28 -10.36 4.10
N ARG A 25 0.04 -10.58 4.05
CA ARG A 25 0.68 -11.66 4.81
C ARG A 25 0.41 -11.53 6.30
N GLN A 26 0.63 -10.35 6.84
CA GLN A 26 0.41 -10.07 8.26
C GLN A 26 -1.06 -10.27 8.65
N PHE A 27 -2.01 -9.79 7.83
CA PHE A 27 -3.44 -10.02 8.05
C PHE A 27 -3.79 -11.51 8.13
N VAL A 28 -3.28 -12.30 7.19
CA VAL A 28 -3.56 -13.75 7.10
C VAL A 28 -2.88 -14.54 8.22
N THR A 29 -1.78 -14.05 8.80
CA THR A 29 -1.14 -14.70 9.96
C THR A 29 -1.72 -14.27 11.29
N GLU A 30 -2.07 -12.99 11.45
CA GLU A 30 -2.49 -12.43 12.73
C GLU A 30 -3.92 -12.86 13.12
N ILE A 31 -4.84 -12.94 12.17
CA ILE A 31 -6.22 -13.38 12.44
C ILE A 31 -6.26 -14.83 12.98
N PRO A 32 -5.64 -15.84 12.35
CA PRO A 32 -5.64 -17.21 12.89
C PRO A 32 -4.85 -17.38 14.18
N GLU A 33 -3.78 -16.61 14.37
CA GLU A 33 -3.04 -16.62 15.64
C GLU A 33 -3.89 -16.06 16.79
N LEU A 34 -4.65 -15.00 16.52
CA LEU A 34 -5.59 -14.43 17.48
C LEU A 34 -6.72 -15.42 17.80
N GLU A 35 -7.28 -16.08 16.78
CA GLU A 35 -8.32 -17.11 16.96
C GLU A 35 -7.83 -18.27 17.84
N LYS A 36 -6.62 -18.78 17.59
CA LYS A 36 -5.98 -19.80 18.43
C LYS A 36 -5.76 -19.31 19.86
N ALA A 37 -5.29 -18.08 20.04
CA ALA A 37 -5.06 -17.52 21.37
C ALA A 37 -6.36 -17.34 22.17
N ILE A 38 -7.48 -17.06 21.50
CA ILE A 38 -8.81 -17.00 22.12
C ILE A 38 -9.28 -18.42 22.49
N ALA A 39 -9.11 -19.40 21.60
CA ALA A 39 -9.46 -20.80 21.86
C ALA A 39 -8.65 -21.42 23.03
N ASP A 40 -7.37 -21.05 23.15
CA ASP A 40 -6.49 -21.44 24.26
C ASP A 40 -6.80 -20.69 25.58
N GLY A 41 -7.72 -19.71 25.58
CA GLY A 41 -8.03 -18.88 26.74
C GLY A 41 -6.94 -17.87 27.11
N LYS A 42 -5.93 -17.67 26.25
CA LYS A 42 -4.82 -16.71 26.46
C LYS A 42 -5.23 -15.27 26.17
N LYS A 43 -6.30 -15.07 25.39
CA LYS A 43 -6.83 -13.75 25.02
C LYS A 43 -8.36 -13.72 25.07
N PRO A 44 -8.96 -12.58 25.45
CA PRO A 44 -10.41 -12.41 25.43
C PRO A 44 -10.94 -12.27 23.99
N ALA A 45 -12.15 -12.79 23.75
CA ALA A 45 -12.81 -12.71 22.44
C ALA A 45 -13.09 -11.26 21.97
N SER A 46 -13.11 -10.29 22.90
CA SER A 46 -13.23 -8.86 22.58
C SER A 46 -12.07 -8.30 21.76
N GLU A 47 -10.88 -8.91 21.81
CA GLU A 47 -9.73 -8.50 20.98
C GLU A 47 -9.93 -8.83 19.49
N MET A 48 -10.83 -9.77 19.17
CA MET A 48 -11.12 -10.13 17.78
C MET A 48 -11.70 -8.92 17.03
N GLN A 49 -12.70 -8.27 17.62
CA GLN A 49 -13.41 -7.18 16.97
C GLN A 49 -12.52 -5.96 16.70
N SER A 50 -11.65 -5.59 17.65
CA SER A 50 -10.71 -4.47 17.50
C SER A 50 -9.65 -4.75 16.43
N THR A 51 -9.13 -5.98 16.39
CA THR A 51 -8.15 -6.40 15.38
C THR A 51 -8.76 -6.42 13.97
N TYR A 52 -9.99 -6.93 13.80
CA TYR A 52 -10.69 -6.88 12.52
C TYR A 52 -10.93 -5.45 12.03
N ILE A 53 -11.40 -4.56 12.92
CA ILE A 53 -11.65 -3.16 12.55
C ILE A 53 -10.34 -2.47 12.12
N PHE A 54 -9.25 -2.70 12.85
CA PHE A 54 -7.93 -2.19 12.49
C PHE A 54 -7.52 -2.63 11.07
N TRP A 55 -7.66 -3.92 10.77
CA TRP A 55 -7.28 -4.47 9.47
C TRP A 55 -8.20 -4.00 8.33
N ILE A 56 -9.51 -3.91 8.56
CA ILE A 56 -10.48 -3.40 7.57
C ILE A 56 -10.14 -1.95 7.20
N ILE A 57 -9.90 -1.09 8.19
CA ILE A 57 -9.55 0.31 7.95
C ILE A 57 -8.22 0.41 7.21
N THR A 58 -7.22 -0.35 7.66
CA THR A 58 -5.89 -0.37 7.06
C THR A 58 -5.96 -0.79 5.58
N ILE A 59 -6.64 -1.90 5.27
CA ILE A 59 -6.80 -2.37 3.88
C ILE A 59 -7.57 -1.33 3.05
N THR A 60 -8.67 -0.80 3.58
CA THR A 60 -9.52 0.15 2.85
C THR A 60 -8.78 1.44 2.46
N ILE A 61 -7.88 1.92 3.31
CA ILE A 61 -7.15 3.18 3.08
C ILE A 61 -5.82 2.92 2.34
N PHE A 62 -5.04 1.93 2.76
CA PHE A 62 -3.70 1.72 2.20
C PHE A 62 -3.71 1.09 0.81
N VAL A 63 -4.69 0.25 0.47
CA VAL A 63 -4.78 -0.34 -0.87
C VAL A 63 -4.98 0.70 -1.98
N PRO A 64 -5.94 1.65 -1.90
CA PRO A 64 -6.08 2.67 -2.93
C PRO A 64 -4.87 3.61 -2.99
N ILE A 65 -4.24 3.93 -1.85
CA ILE A 65 -3.00 4.73 -1.81
C ILE A 65 -1.86 4.00 -2.51
N ALA A 66 -1.63 2.73 -2.18
CA ALA A 66 -0.60 1.90 -2.82
C ALA A 66 -0.87 1.73 -4.32
N THR A 67 -2.14 1.61 -4.72
CA THR A 67 -2.54 1.55 -6.12
C THR A 67 -2.18 2.85 -6.86
N GLY A 68 -2.49 4.01 -6.26
CA GLY A 68 -2.10 5.32 -6.80
C GLY A 68 -0.59 5.51 -6.93
N LEU A 69 0.18 5.09 -5.91
CA LEU A 69 1.64 5.14 -5.91
C LEU A 69 2.25 4.17 -6.94
N GLY A 70 1.66 2.98 -7.10
CA GLY A 70 2.05 2.01 -8.12
C GLY A 70 1.79 2.53 -9.54
N LEU A 71 0.62 3.13 -9.78
CA LEU A 71 0.29 3.80 -11.04
C LEU A 71 1.26 4.95 -11.33
N PHE A 72 1.55 5.80 -10.35
CA PHE A 72 2.55 6.86 -10.46
C PHE A 72 3.92 6.31 -10.85
N GLY A 73 4.38 5.25 -10.16
CA GLY A 73 5.65 4.60 -10.46
C GLY A 73 5.70 4.01 -11.86
N TYR A 74 4.60 3.41 -12.32
CA TYR A 74 4.46 2.85 -13.66
C TYR A 74 4.54 3.93 -14.75
N TYR A 75 3.83 5.05 -14.59
CA TYR A 75 3.86 6.16 -15.54
C TYR A 75 5.21 6.92 -15.52
N ALA A 76 5.89 6.96 -14.37
CA ALA A 76 7.24 7.50 -14.24
C ALA A 76 8.27 6.70 -15.06
N LEU A 77 8.11 5.38 -15.14
CA LEU A 77 8.94 4.52 -16.00
C LEU A 77 8.71 4.74 -17.50
N LYS A 78 7.46 4.99 -17.91
CA LYS A 78 7.10 5.23 -19.32
C LYS A 78 7.58 6.59 -19.88
N ASN A 79 8.26 7.41 -19.08
CA ASN A 79 8.67 8.78 -19.45
C ASN A 79 7.49 9.72 -19.80
N GLU A 80 6.25 9.37 -19.47
CA GLU A 80 5.08 10.21 -19.80
C GLU A 80 5.11 11.54 -19.03
N TYR A 81 5.77 11.59 -17.86
CA TYR A 81 6.01 12.84 -17.12
C TYR A 81 7.11 13.75 -17.71
N LYS A 82 7.72 13.39 -18.85
CA LYS A 82 8.75 14.19 -19.54
C LYS A 82 8.13 15.32 -20.38
N GLN A 83 6.88 15.15 -20.84
CA GLN A 83 6.10 16.17 -21.56
C GLN A 83 5.04 16.76 -20.64
N ILE A 84 5.44 17.59 -19.69
CA ILE A 84 4.55 18.63 -19.19
C ILE A 84 4.96 19.91 -19.91
N ALA A 85 4.08 20.41 -20.79
CA ALA A 85 4.27 21.67 -21.51
C ALA A 85 4.72 22.72 -20.49
N THR A 86 5.95 23.21 -20.65
CA THR A 86 6.59 24.08 -19.66
C THR A 86 6.12 25.53 -19.80
N SER A 87 5.26 25.83 -20.77
CA SER A 87 4.71 27.15 -21.01
C SER A 87 3.25 27.05 -21.46
N SER A 88 2.37 27.83 -20.82
CA SER A 88 0.98 28.04 -21.26
C SER A 88 0.86 28.69 -22.65
N ALA A 89 1.97 29.04 -23.30
CA ALA A 89 2.00 29.52 -24.69
C ALA A 89 2.02 28.39 -25.74
N GLU A 90 2.12 27.12 -25.33
CA GLU A 90 2.04 25.94 -26.20
C GLU A 90 0.70 25.18 -26.08
N LEU A 91 -0.29 25.77 -25.40
CA LEU A 91 -1.70 25.35 -25.40
C LEU A 91 -2.49 26.18 -26.41
#